data_AF-A0AA38M1F0-F1
#
_entry.id   AF-A0AA38M1F0-F1
#
_cell.length_a   1.000
_cell.length_b   1.000
_cell.length_c   1.000
_cell.angle_alpha   90.00
_cell.angle_beta   90.00
_cell.angle_gamma   90.00
#
_symmetry.space_group_name_H-M   'P 1'
#
loop_
_entity.id
_entity.type
_entity.pdbx_description
1 polymer ?
#
loop_
_entity_poly.entity_id
_entity_poly.type
_entity_poly.pdbx_seq_one_letter_code
_entity_poly.pdbx_strand_id
1 'polypeptide(L)'
;MTCTSTHNAAYLLDPRYTGDNLNSDELEGAITLILNLTVAQDNSQIIGEITNFRTKSNIFNKPLIWSATKVVTSAYKTSSNITPADWWTSWFSTSALHDVAVKLLQMPASAASCERNWSTWRMVHSKLRNRLLTNRSGKLVYIKYNLKLLEKSNSQTSMDFSREQEQETESDISSESEEQDTYSDSNKSMDMDSETDKEEDTHT
;
A
#
# COMPACT_ATOMS: atom_id res chain seq x y z
N MET A 1 24.07 -0.76 -14.82
CA MET A 1 23.21 -1.37 -13.78
C MET A 1 21.84 -1.51 -14.40
N THR A 2 21.50 -2.71 -14.86
CA THR A 2 20.34 -3.03 -15.71
C THR A 2 19.08 -2.99 -14.87
N CYS A 3 18.52 -1.79 -14.67
CA CYS A 3 17.24 -1.60 -13.99
C CYS A 3 16.15 -2.52 -14.54
N THR A 4 16.20 -2.81 -15.85
CA THR A 4 15.34 -3.75 -16.56
C THR A 4 15.38 -5.16 -15.99
N SER A 5 16.56 -5.75 -15.76
CA SER A 5 16.65 -7.13 -15.24
C SER A 5 16.10 -7.21 -13.81
N THR A 6 16.29 -6.18 -13.00
CA THR A 6 15.77 -6.14 -11.64
C THR A 6 14.26 -5.93 -11.60
N HIS A 7 13.72 -5.08 -12.47
CA HIS A 7 12.27 -4.95 -12.65
C HIS A 7 11.64 -6.24 -13.15
N ASN A 8 12.26 -6.91 -14.12
CA ASN A 8 11.76 -8.19 -14.65
C ASN A 8 11.80 -9.28 -13.56
N ALA A 9 12.84 -9.31 -12.73
CA ALA A 9 12.92 -10.22 -11.58
C ALA A 9 11.85 -9.93 -10.51
N ALA A 10 11.61 -8.66 -10.19
CA ALA A 10 10.54 -8.28 -9.27
C ALA A 10 9.16 -8.62 -9.85
N TYR A 11 8.94 -8.38 -11.13
CA TYR A 11 7.70 -8.71 -11.85
C TYR A 11 7.46 -10.23 -11.91
N LEU A 12 8.54 -11.01 -12.06
CA LEU A 12 8.48 -12.47 -12.03
C LEU A 12 8.05 -13.00 -10.66
N LEU A 13 8.52 -12.39 -9.57
CA LEU A 13 8.23 -12.82 -8.20
C LEU A 13 6.99 -12.14 -7.59
N ASP A 14 6.34 -11.21 -8.30
CA ASP A 14 5.11 -10.60 -7.83
C ASP A 14 3.94 -11.60 -7.98
N PRO A 15 3.23 -11.96 -6.89
CA PRO A 15 2.10 -12.88 -6.94
C PRO A 15 0.95 -12.42 -7.86
N ARG A 16 0.89 -11.14 -8.22
CA ARG A 16 -0.14 -10.61 -9.13
C ARG A 16 0.15 -10.90 -10.59
N TYR A 17 1.43 -10.96 -10.95
CA TYR A 17 1.87 -10.94 -12.34
C TYR A 17 2.56 -12.22 -12.77
N THR A 18 3.28 -12.89 -11.86
CA THR A 18 3.93 -14.19 -12.06
C THR A 18 4.83 -14.31 -13.29
N GLY A 19 5.27 -13.18 -13.85
CA GLY A 19 6.04 -13.13 -15.09
C GLY A 19 5.25 -13.51 -16.36
N ASP A 20 3.93 -13.36 -16.37
CA ASP A 20 3.05 -13.83 -17.47
C ASP A 20 3.38 -13.19 -18.83
N ASN A 21 3.93 -11.97 -18.85
CA ASN A 21 4.23 -11.21 -20.07
C ASN A 21 5.74 -11.08 -20.38
N LEU A 22 6.61 -11.87 -19.74
CA LEU A 22 8.05 -11.79 -19.98
C LEU A 22 8.46 -12.58 -21.23
N ASN A 23 9.30 -11.99 -22.07
CA ASN A 23 9.93 -12.69 -23.19
C ASN A 23 10.98 -13.69 -22.70
N SER A 24 11.39 -14.64 -23.54
CA SER A 24 12.39 -15.67 -23.18
C SER A 24 13.69 -15.05 -22.65
N ASP A 25 14.25 -14.05 -23.36
CA ASP A 25 15.49 -13.38 -22.97
C ASP A 25 15.34 -12.56 -21.67
N GLU A 26 14.17 -11.97 -21.47
CA GLU A 26 13.87 -11.19 -20.26
C GLU A 26 13.70 -12.09 -19.04
N LEU A 27 13.09 -13.26 -19.23
CA LEU A 27 12.94 -14.30 -18.23
C LEU A 27 14.31 -14.88 -17.85
N GLU A 28 15.16 -15.17 -18.82
CA GLU A 28 16.52 -15.64 -18.58
C GLU A 28 17.34 -14.61 -17.80
N GLY A 29 17.27 -13.34 -18.19
CA GLY A 29 17.92 -12.24 -17.47
C GLY A 29 17.42 -12.07 -16.03
N ALA A 30 16.11 -12.22 -15.81
CA ALA A 30 15.49 -12.17 -14.48
C ALA A 30 15.95 -13.34 -13.59
N ILE A 31 15.90 -14.57 -14.11
CA ILE A 31 16.33 -15.77 -13.39
C ILE A 31 17.82 -15.70 -13.06
N THR A 32 18.66 -15.30 -14.01
CA THR A 32 20.11 -15.12 -13.80
C THR A 32 20.37 -14.11 -12.68
N LEU A 33 19.63 -13.01 -12.65
CA LEU A 33 19.74 -12.03 -11.57
C LEU A 33 19.32 -12.61 -10.21
N ILE A 34 18.22 -13.36 -10.16
CA ILE A 34 17.76 -14.01 -8.93
C ILE A 34 18.82 -14.98 -8.41
N LEU A 35 19.37 -15.83 -9.28
CA LEU A 35 20.43 -16.78 -8.92
C LEU A 35 21.69 -16.08 -8.38
N ASN A 36 22.08 -14.96 -9.00
CA ASN A 36 23.19 -14.14 -8.52
C ASN A 36 22.92 -13.46 -7.17
N LEU A 37 21.65 -13.29 -6.76
CA LEU A 37 21.29 -12.74 -5.46
C LEU A 37 21.16 -13.83 -4.38
N THR A 38 20.90 -15.09 -4.76
CA THR A 38 20.73 -16.24 -3.86
C THR A 38 22.02 -17.01 -3.58
N VAL A 39 23.22 -16.42 -3.77
CA VAL A 39 24.58 -17.05 -3.75
C VAL A 39 24.84 -18.13 -2.67
N ALA A 40 24.07 -18.17 -1.59
CA ALA A 40 24.13 -19.16 -0.52
C ALA A 40 23.28 -20.44 -0.73
N GLN A 41 22.47 -20.55 -1.79
CA GLN A 41 21.53 -21.66 -2.00
C GLN A 41 21.79 -22.43 -3.30
N ASP A 42 21.31 -23.67 -3.35
CA ASP A 42 21.44 -24.54 -4.52
C ASP A 42 20.63 -23.98 -5.70
N ASN A 43 21.31 -23.61 -6.79
CA ASN A 43 20.66 -23.08 -8.00
C ASN A 43 19.54 -23.98 -8.54
N SER A 44 19.70 -25.31 -8.43
CA SER A 44 18.68 -26.28 -8.85
C SER A 44 17.40 -26.20 -8.01
N GLN A 45 17.52 -25.94 -6.71
CA GLN A 45 16.37 -25.74 -5.82
C GLN A 45 15.67 -24.43 -6.14
N ILE A 46 16.43 -23.33 -6.34
CA ILE A 46 15.88 -22.03 -6.72
C ILE A 46 15.09 -22.12 -8.03
N ILE A 47 15.68 -22.73 -9.06
CA ILE A 47 15.01 -22.91 -10.35
C ILE A 47 13.75 -23.76 -10.19
N GLY A 48 13.83 -24.86 -9.42
CA GLY A 48 12.67 -25.70 -9.10
C GLY A 48 11.54 -24.91 -8.43
N GLU A 49 11.85 -24.10 -7.42
CA GLU A 49 10.85 -23.24 -6.77
C GLU A 49 10.27 -22.17 -7.69
N ILE A 50 11.08 -21.54 -8.55
CA ILE A 50 10.59 -20.59 -9.56
C ILE A 50 9.61 -21.28 -10.51
N THR A 51 9.94 -22.49 -10.97
CA THR A 51 9.04 -23.26 -11.84
C THR A 51 7.74 -23.62 -11.12
N ASN A 52 7.82 -24.03 -9.85
CA ASN A 52 6.64 -24.34 -9.04
C ASN A 52 5.76 -23.11 -8.80
N PHE A 53 6.37 -21.95 -8.55
CA PHE A 53 5.67 -20.67 -8.38
C PHE A 53 4.90 -20.28 -9.64
N ARG A 54 5.56 -20.31 -10.81
CA ARG A 54 4.94 -19.97 -12.09
C ARG A 54 3.84 -20.94 -12.49
N THR A 55 4.04 -22.23 -12.27
CA THR A 55 3.04 -23.27 -12.55
C THR A 55 1.96 -23.36 -11.47
N LYS A 56 2.05 -22.56 -10.41
CA LYS A 56 1.16 -22.59 -9.23
C LYS A 56 1.02 -24.01 -8.68
N SER A 57 2.12 -24.75 -8.66
CA SER A 57 2.18 -26.16 -8.25
C SER A 57 2.85 -26.34 -6.88
N ASN A 58 2.79 -27.55 -6.33
CA ASN A 58 3.37 -27.90 -5.02
C ASN A 58 2.84 -26.98 -3.88
N ILE A 59 3.72 -26.34 -3.11
CA ILE A 59 3.36 -25.40 -2.02
C ILE A 59 2.52 -24.22 -2.50
N PHE A 60 2.57 -23.91 -3.80
CA PHE A 60 1.81 -22.82 -4.43
C PHE A 60 0.44 -23.29 -4.95
N ASN A 61 0.08 -24.58 -4.90
CA ASN A 61 -1.21 -25.08 -5.41
C ASN A 61 -2.39 -24.90 -4.43
N LYS A 62 -2.32 -23.92 -3.52
CA LYS A 62 -3.37 -23.66 -2.54
C LYS A 62 -4.19 -22.44 -2.99
N PRO A 63 -5.46 -22.61 -3.42
CA PRO A 63 -6.29 -21.51 -3.90
C PRO A 63 -6.45 -20.36 -2.90
N LEU A 64 -6.44 -20.66 -1.60
CA LEU A 64 -6.54 -19.68 -0.51
C LEU A 64 -5.37 -18.67 -0.52
N ILE A 65 -4.19 -19.09 -0.95
CA ILE A 65 -3.01 -18.21 -0.97
C ILE A 65 -3.15 -17.16 -2.09
N TRP A 66 -3.69 -17.56 -3.23
CA TRP A 66 -3.88 -16.67 -4.39
C TRP A 66 -5.14 -15.82 -4.31
N SER A 67 -6.14 -16.21 -3.53
CA SER A 67 -7.28 -15.32 -3.25
C SER A 67 -6.85 -14.11 -2.43
N ALA A 68 -5.90 -14.27 -1.50
CA ALA A 68 -5.31 -13.18 -0.74
C ALA A 68 -4.58 -12.17 -1.63
N THR A 69 -4.03 -12.59 -2.77
CA THR A 69 -3.39 -11.69 -3.75
C THR A 69 -4.34 -10.62 -4.27
N LYS A 70 -5.66 -10.88 -4.33
CA LYS A 70 -6.64 -9.88 -4.77
C LYS A 70 -6.74 -8.69 -3.81
N VAL A 71 -6.53 -8.90 -2.51
CA VAL A 71 -6.48 -7.85 -1.48
C VAL A 71 -5.29 -6.91 -1.72
N VAL A 72 -4.20 -7.43 -2.28
CA VAL A 72 -2.98 -6.68 -2.59
C VAL A 72 -3.24 -5.62 -3.69
N THR A 73 -4.26 -5.79 -4.54
CA THR A 73 -4.54 -4.99 -5.77
C THR A 73 -4.91 -3.52 -5.54
N SER A 74 -5.36 -3.14 -4.35
CA SER A 74 -5.83 -1.77 -4.12
C SER A 74 -4.67 -0.77 -4.19
N ALA A 75 -4.72 0.11 -5.19
CA ALA A 75 -3.70 1.15 -5.45
C ALA A 75 -3.62 2.22 -4.34
N TYR A 76 -4.63 2.28 -3.48
CA TYR A 76 -4.73 3.17 -2.33
C TYR A 76 -4.33 2.37 -1.09
N LYS A 77 -3.43 2.89 -0.27
CA LYS A 77 -3.00 2.25 0.98
C LYS A 77 -4.14 2.30 2.01
N THR A 78 -5.12 1.42 1.89
CA THR A 78 -6.06 1.11 2.97
C THR A 78 -5.34 0.25 4.02
N SER A 79 -5.68 0.41 5.29
CA SER A 79 -5.03 -0.29 6.42
C SER A 79 -5.08 -1.83 6.33
N SER A 80 -5.84 -2.39 5.39
CA SER A 80 -6.02 -3.82 5.14
C SER A 80 -5.31 -4.37 3.89
N ASN A 81 -4.53 -3.55 3.16
CA ASN A 81 -3.84 -4.02 1.95
C ASN A 81 -2.49 -4.67 2.28
N ILE A 82 -2.41 -5.98 2.06
CA ILE A 82 -1.18 -6.77 2.17
C ILE A 82 -0.28 -6.39 0.99
N THR A 83 1.02 -6.11 1.19
CA THR A 83 1.95 -5.86 0.06
C THR A 83 2.47 -7.18 -0.54
N PRO A 84 2.99 -7.21 -1.78
CA PRO A 84 3.60 -8.42 -2.33
C PRO A 84 4.71 -8.99 -1.43
N ALA A 85 5.50 -8.13 -0.77
CA ALA A 85 6.51 -8.54 0.19
C ALA A 85 5.91 -9.17 1.45
N ASP A 86 4.80 -8.61 1.96
CA ASP A 86 4.09 -9.18 3.11
C ASP A 86 3.45 -10.53 2.76
N TRP A 87 2.98 -10.72 1.52
CA TRP A 87 2.46 -12.00 1.03
C TRP A 87 3.53 -13.09 1.06
N TRP A 88 4.74 -12.79 0.58
CA TRP A 88 5.88 -13.71 0.67
C TRP A 88 6.24 -14.04 2.11
N THR A 89 6.27 -13.02 2.97
CA THR A 89 6.57 -13.18 4.40
C THR A 89 5.52 -14.01 5.14
N SER A 90 4.24 -13.87 4.76
CA SER A 90 3.12 -14.52 5.45
C SER A 90 2.99 -16.00 5.10
N TRP A 91 3.16 -16.35 3.82
CA TRP A 91 2.85 -17.70 3.32
C TRP A 91 4.07 -18.54 3.00
N PHE A 92 5.21 -17.91 2.74
CA PHE A 92 6.40 -18.56 2.18
C PHE A 92 7.70 -18.13 2.87
N SER A 93 7.67 -17.82 4.17
CA SER A 93 8.87 -17.43 4.94
C SER A 93 9.98 -18.48 4.95
N THR A 94 9.65 -19.75 4.72
CA THR A 94 10.61 -20.87 4.64
C THR A 94 11.08 -21.18 3.23
N SER A 95 10.53 -20.51 2.21
CA SER A 95 10.90 -20.72 0.81
C SER A 95 12.31 -20.20 0.56
N ALA A 96 13.04 -20.92 -0.27
CA ALA A 96 14.34 -20.52 -0.79
C ALA A 96 14.31 -19.14 -1.46
N LEU A 97 13.18 -18.80 -2.09
CA LEU A 97 12.94 -17.54 -2.79
C LEU A 97 12.57 -16.38 -1.88
N HIS A 98 12.17 -16.62 -0.63
CA HIS A 98 11.63 -15.62 0.28
C HIS A 98 12.51 -14.37 0.36
N ASP A 99 13.77 -14.56 0.73
CA ASP A 99 14.68 -13.44 1.02
C ASP A 99 14.93 -12.57 -0.20
N VAL A 100 15.02 -13.18 -1.39
CA VAL A 100 15.24 -12.46 -2.64
C VAL A 100 13.94 -11.82 -3.13
N ALA A 101 12.81 -12.48 -2.99
CA ALA A 101 11.50 -11.91 -3.32
C ALA A 101 11.20 -10.68 -2.48
N VAL A 102 11.35 -10.75 -1.14
CA VAL A 102 11.11 -9.61 -0.25
C VAL A 102 12.04 -8.45 -0.58
N LYS A 103 13.34 -8.71 -0.77
CA LYS A 103 14.31 -7.67 -1.14
C LYS A 103 13.99 -7.00 -2.47
N LEU A 104 13.65 -7.77 -3.51
CA LEU A 104 13.32 -7.24 -4.84
C LEU A 104 12.02 -6.43 -4.82
N LEU A 105 11.00 -6.92 -4.12
CA LEU A 105 9.67 -6.28 -4.07
C LEU A 105 9.65 -5.04 -3.17
N GLN A 106 10.54 -4.96 -2.17
CA GLN A 106 10.72 -3.75 -1.34
C GLN A 106 11.68 -2.73 -1.98
N MET A 107 12.36 -3.10 -3.06
CA MET A 107 13.30 -2.20 -3.71
C MET A 107 12.54 -1.06 -4.40
N PRO A 108 12.91 0.21 -4.14
CA PRO A 108 12.23 1.33 -4.77
C PRO A 108 12.49 1.34 -6.28
N ALA A 109 11.43 1.19 -7.07
CA ALA A 109 11.48 1.22 -8.54
C ALA A 109 11.62 2.64 -9.14
N SER A 110 11.49 3.70 -8.32
CA SER A 110 11.44 5.07 -8.82
C SER A 110 12.76 5.83 -8.71
N ALA A 111 13.16 6.45 -9.83
CA ALA A 111 14.26 7.42 -9.86
C ALA A 111 14.03 8.62 -8.93
N ALA A 112 12.78 8.90 -8.55
CA ALA A 112 12.42 9.97 -7.60
C ALA A 112 13.14 9.84 -6.25
N SER A 113 13.46 8.63 -5.80
CA SER A 113 14.27 8.44 -4.58
C SER A 113 15.72 8.89 -4.79
N CYS A 114 16.29 8.59 -5.95
CA CYS A 114 17.61 9.09 -6.37
C CYS A 114 17.60 10.60 -6.58
N GLU A 115 16.56 11.17 -7.19
CA GLU A 115 16.40 12.62 -7.38
C GLU A 115 16.31 13.37 -6.06
N ARG A 116 15.59 12.84 -5.06
CA ARG A 116 15.55 13.41 -3.70
C ARG A 116 16.94 13.39 -3.04
N ASN A 117 17.70 12.32 -3.23
CA ASN A 117 19.08 12.24 -2.78
C ASN A 117 19.95 13.30 -3.47
N TRP A 118 19.90 13.39 -4.82
CA TRP A 118 20.65 14.38 -5.59
C TRP A 118 20.27 15.84 -5.27
N SER A 119 19.00 16.11 -5.01
CA SER A 119 18.55 17.43 -4.53
C SER A 119 19.18 17.79 -3.18
N THR A 120 19.30 16.81 -2.28
CA THR A 120 19.97 17.00 -0.99
C THR A 120 21.46 17.23 -1.15
N TRP A 121 22.12 16.48 -2.05
CA TRP A 121 23.51 16.72 -2.43
C TRP A 121 23.72 18.13 -3.00
N ARG A 122 22.82 18.61 -3.86
CA ARG A 122 22.83 19.98 -4.40
C ARG A 122 22.65 21.05 -3.31
N MET A 123 21.90 20.75 -2.24
CA MET A 123 21.77 21.68 -1.12
C MET A 123 23.05 21.73 -0.26
N VAL A 124 23.69 20.59 -0.02
CA VAL A 124 24.95 20.51 0.75
C VAL A 124 26.08 21.19 -0.01
N HIS A 125 26.17 20.94 -1.32
CA HIS A 125 27.09 21.61 -2.24
C HIS A 125 26.41 22.78 -2.95
N SER A 126 26.16 23.86 -2.22
CA SER A 126 25.69 25.10 -2.82
C SER A 126 26.87 25.95 -3.34
N LYS A 127 26.60 26.92 -4.22
CA LYS A 127 27.64 27.84 -4.76
C LYS A 127 28.45 28.55 -3.66
N LEU A 128 27.90 28.71 -2.46
CA LEU A 128 28.55 29.34 -1.30
C LEU A 128 29.22 28.33 -0.34
N ARG A 129 28.90 27.02 -0.43
CA ARG A 129 29.35 25.96 0.50
C ARG A 129 30.16 24.86 -0.19
N ASN A 130 30.97 25.22 -1.18
CA ASN A 130 31.71 24.26 -2.03
C ASN A 130 33.04 23.75 -1.44
N ARG A 131 33.33 24.02 -0.14
CA ARG A 131 34.61 23.64 0.50
C ARG A 131 34.55 22.33 1.30
N LEU A 132 33.42 21.61 1.23
CA LEU A 132 33.25 20.36 1.97
C LEU A 132 33.85 19.18 1.17
N LEU A 133 34.74 18.42 1.82
CA LEU A 133 35.23 17.15 1.27
C LEU A 133 34.06 16.17 1.03
N THR A 134 34.17 15.32 0.02
CA THR A 134 33.14 14.34 -0.37
C THR A 134 32.70 13.45 0.79
N ASN A 135 33.63 13.04 1.67
CA ASN A 135 33.31 12.24 2.85
C ASN A 135 32.41 12.99 3.85
N ARG A 136 32.66 14.29 4.07
CA ARG A 136 31.88 15.12 5.00
C ARG A 136 30.49 15.43 4.44
N SER A 137 30.41 15.73 3.14
CA SER A 137 29.13 15.98 2.48
C SER A 137 28.26 14.71 2.44
N GLY A 138 28.84 13.53 2.22
CA GLY A 138 28.11 12.26 2.31
C GLY A 138 27.50 12.01 3.70
N LYS A 139 28.27 12.27 4.77
CA LYS A 139 27.76 12.17 6.16
C LYS A 139 26.61 13.14 6.41
N LEU A 140 26.68 14.37 5.92
CA LEU A 140 25.61 15.35 6.08
C LEU A 140 24.32 14.93 5.35
N VAL A 141 24.45 14.39 4.13
CA VAL A 141 23.29 13.87 3.38
C VAL A 141 22.65 12.70 4.14
N TYR A 142 23.46 11.77 4.64
CA TYR A 142 22.99 10.64 5.43
C TYR A 142 22.26 11.10 6.70
N ILE A 143 22.85 11.97 7.50
CA ILE A 143 22.24 12.50 8.72
C ILE A 143 20.91 13.19 8.40
N LYS A 144 20.89 14.06 7.39
CA LYS A 144 19.67 14.78 6.99
C LYS A 144 18.56 13.83 6.51
N TYR A 145 18.91 12.81 5.75
CA TYR A 145 17.95 11.83 5.27
C TYR A 145 17.34 11.02 6.43
N ASN A 146 18.17 10.52 7.34
CA ASN A 146 17.69 9.75 8.49
C ASN A 146 16.87 10.61 9.47
N LEU A 147 17.28 11.85 9.73
CA LEU A 147 16.49 12.79 10.54
C LEU A 147 15.08 12.96 9.96
N LYS A 148 14.97 13.16 8.65
CA LYS A 148 13.67 13.27 7.97
C LYS A 148 12.83 11.99 8.09
N LEU A 149 13.45 10.81 8.04
CA LEU A 149 12.75 9.54 8.23
C LEU A 149 12.20 9.41 9.67
N LEU A 150 13.00 9.78 10.67
CA LEU A 150 12.60 9.78 12.08
C LEU A 150 11.49 10.79 12.37
N GLU A 151 11.56 11.99 11.80
CA GLU A 151 10.48 12.98 11.90
C GLU A 151 9.17 12.41 11.34
N LYS A 152 9.24 11.76 10.16
CA LYS A 152 8.06 11.17 9.54
C LYS A 152 7.49 10.00 10.35
N SER A 153 8.32 9.14 10.93
CA SER A 153 7.82 8.06 11.79
C SER A 153 7.14 8.60 13.03
N ASN A 154 7.74 9.61 13.69
CA ASN A 154 7.17 10.20 14.90
C ASN A 154 5.85 10.93 14.62
N SER A 155 5.74 11.63 13.48
CA SER A 155 4.48 12.26 13.06
C SER A 155 3.39 11.25 12.71
N GLN A 156 3.75 10.08 12.16
CA GLN A 156 2.81 9.00 11.88
C GLN A 156 2.27 8.40 13.19
N THR A 157 3.15 8.16 14.17
CA THR A 157 2.77 7.67 15.51
C THR A 157 1.86 8.65 16.25
N SER A 158 2.10 9.95 16.14
CA SER A 158 1.23 10.97 16.76
C SER A 158 -0.15 11.04 16.08
N MET A 159 -0.25 10.86 14.76
CA MET A 159 -1.54 10.80 14.07
C MET A 159 -2.33 9.52 14.37
N ASP A 160 -1.66 8.38 14.54
CA ASP A 160 -2.33 7.14 14.97
C ASP A 160 -2.85 7.26 16.42
N PHE A 161 -2.08 7.88 17.32
CA PHE A 161 -2.48 8.09 18.72
C PHE A 161 -3.69 9.04 18.89
N SER A 162 -3.80 10.06 18.04
CA SER A 162 -4.98 10.95 18.03
C SER A 162 -6.23 10.26 17.48
N ARG A 163 -6.07 9.30 16.57
CA ARG A 163 -7.17 8.61 15.90
C ARG A 163 -7.79 7.50 16.77
N GLU A 164 -7.02 6.94 17.70
CA GLU A 164 -7.52 6.02 18.73
C GLU A 164 -8.36 6.75 19.78
N GLN A 165 -7.98 7.98 20.17
CA GLN A 165 -8.76 8.77 21.14
C GLN A 165 -10.08 9.29 20.58
N GLU A 166 -10.18 9.58 19.28
CA GLU A 166 -11.45 9.99 18.64
C GLU A 166 -12.47 8.83 18.56
N GLN A 167 -12.00 7.58 18.44
CA GLN A 167 -12.89 6.40 18.38
C GLN A 167 -13.47 5.99 19.74
N GLU A 168 -12.78 6.27 20.84
CA GLU A 168 -13.32 6.01 22.19
C GLU A 168 -14.39 7.03 22.58
N THR A 169 -14.25 8.30 22.15
CA THR A 169 -15.19 9.38 22.54
C THR A 169 -16.56 9.36 21.86
N GLU A 170 -16.71 8.72 20.68
CA GLU A 170 -18.02 8.62 20.01
C GLU A 170 -18.92 7.49 20.56
N SER A 171 -18.36 6.55 21.35
CA SER A 171 -19.11 5.40 21.86
C SER A 171 -19.90 5.66 23.15
N ASP A 172 -19.62 6.75 23.87
CA ASP A 172 -20.22 7.08 25.17
C ASP A 172 -21.42 8.05 25.10
N ILE A 173 -21.83 8.53 23.92
CA ILE A 173 -23.04 9.35 23.74
C ILE A 173 -24.12 8.51 23.02
N SER A 174 -24.55 7.39 23.61
CA SER A 174 -25.74 6.69 23.11
C SER A 174 -26.55 5.94 24.17
N SER A 175 -26.22 6.03 25.46
CA SER A 175 -26.97 5.30 26.48
C SER A 175 -27.26 6.16 27.70
N GLU A 176 -28.33 6.95 27.63
CA GLU A 176 -29.26 7.17 28.75
C GLU A 176 -30.40 8.11 28.35
N SER A 177 -31.55 7.53 28.00
CA SER A 177 -32.80 7.71 28.75
C SER A 177 -33.95 6.99 28.03
N GLU A 178 -34.29 5.80 28.54
CA GLU A 178 -35.62 5.22 28.38
C GLU A 178 -36.62 6.08 29.15
N GLU A 179 -37.80 6.33 28.58
CA GLU A 179 -39.08 6.13 29.29
C GLU A 179 -40.24 6.18 28.30
N GLN A 180 -41.05 5.12 28.34
CA GLN A 180 -42.28 4.92 27.58
C GLN A 180 -43.40 5.73 28.22
N ASP A 181 -44.28 6.32 27.41
CA ASP A 181 -45.67 6.50 27.81
C ASP A 181 -46.60 6.17 26.63
N THR A 182 -47.54 5.27 26.91
CA THR A 182 -48.60 4.82 26.01
C THR A 182 -49.89 5.53 26.39
N TYR A 183 -50.57 6.19 25.45
CA TYR A 183 -51.98 6.52 25.59
C TYR A 183 -52.65 6.65 24.22
N SER A 184 -53.64 5.80 23.96
CA SER A 184 -54.58 5.91 22.85
C SER A 184 -55.81 6.64 23.37
N ASP A 185 -56.31 7.65 22.66
CA ASP A 185 -57.74 7.90 22.64
C ASP A 185 -58.19 8.51 21.32
N SER A 186 -59.29 7.99 20.80
CA SER A 186 -59.95 8.40 19.56
C SER A 186 -61.01 9.44 19.87
N ASN A 187 -61.15 10.51 19.07
CA ASN A 187 -62.45 11.14 18.81
C ASN A 187 -62.47 12.00 17.53
N LYS A 188 -62.99 11.35 16.49
CA LYS A 188 -63.99 11.75 15.45
C LYS A 188 -64.49 13.21 15.35
N SER A 189 -64.82 13.57 14.09
CA SER A 189 -65.79 14.60 13.59
C SER A 189 -65.13 15.90 13.09
N MET A 190 -65.50 16.55 11.97
CA MET A 190 -66.74 16.59 11.20
C MET A 190 -66.50 17.23 9.80
N ASP A 191 -67.35 16.88 8.84
CA ASP A 191 -67.41 17.30 7.44
C ASP A 191 -67.62 18.81 7.18
N MET A 192 -67.24 19.29 5.98
CA MET A 192 -68.12 19.91 4.95
C MET A 192 -67.35 20.84 3.99
N ASP A 193 -67.50 20.58 2.68
CA ASP A 193 -68.05 21.44 1.60
C ASP A 193 -67.60 22.93 1.55
N SER A 194 -67.38 23.60 0.40
CA SER A 194 -67.77 23.40 -1.00
C SER A 194 -66.97 24.37 -1.88
N GLU A 195 -66.98 24.07 -3.17
CA GLU A 195 -66.48 24.79 -4.34
C GLU A 195 -66.97 26.24 -4.54
N THR A 196 -66.34 26.85 -5.57
CA THR A 196 -66.84 27.90 -6.50
C THR A 196 -66.92 29.33 -5.95
N ASP A 197 -66.59 30.39 -6.69
CA ASP A 197 -66.27 30.63 -8.11
C ASP A 197 -65.67 32.06 -8.19
N LYS A 198 -64.92 32.35 -9.27
CA LYS A 198 -64.93 33.58 -10.13
C LYS A 198 -65.05 34.98 -9.47
N GLU A 199 -64.40 36.05 -9.93
CA GLU A 199 -64.12 36.47 -11.30
C GLU A 199 -63.16 37.69 -11.27
N GLU A 200 -62.57 37.95 -12.44
CA GLU A 200 -61.80 39.13 -12.84
C GLU A 200 -62.45 40.47 -12.48
N ASP A 201 -61.62 41.49 -12.19
CA ASP A 201 -61.76 42.77 -12.91
C ASP A 201 -60.54 43.72 -12.82
N THR A 202 -59.95 43.91 -13.99
CA THR A 202 -59.50 45.15 -14.68
C THR A 202 -58.64 46.27 -14.04
N HIS A 203 -57.60 46.61 -14.82
CA HIS A 203 -57.01 47.91 -15.17
C HIS A 203 -56.32 48.81 -14.12
N THR A 204 -55.02 49.04 -14.33
CA THR A 204 -54.50 50.16 -15.15
C THR A 204 -53.06 49.86 -15.59
#